data_AF-A0A0B6Z141-F1
#
_entry.id   AF-A0A0B6Z141-F1
#
_cell.length_a   1.000
_cell.length_b   1.000
_cell.length_c   1.000
_cell.angle_alpha   90.00
_cell.angle_beta   90.00
_cell.angle_gamma   90.00
#
_symmetry.space_group_name_H-M   'P 1'
#
loop_
_entity.id
_entity.type
_entity.pdbx_description
1 polymer ?
#
loop_
_entity_poly.entity_id
_entity_poly.type
_entity_poly.pdbx_seq_one_letter_code
_entity_poly.pdbx_strand_id
1 'polypeptide(L)'
;IDTENTNDSTFTTFFSESGSGRYVPRAIMVDLESSVVDEIRTGMYKKLFHPDQMITGKEDAANNYARGHYTVGKELIDQTMDRVKRLADNCNGLQGFLVFHSFGGGT
;
A
#
# COMPACT_ATOMS: atom_id res chain seq x y z
N ILE A 1 -11.44 25.69 -28.81
CA ILE A 1 -10.29 24.77 -28.69
C ILE A 1 -9.86 24.87 -27.24
N ASP A 2 -9.92 23.72 -26.58
CA ASP A 2 -9.48 23.38 -25.23
C ASP A 2 -10.26 23.96 -24.04
N THR A 3 -11.36 23.27 -23.69
CA THR A 3 -11.84 23.18 -22.31
C THR A 3 -10.83 22.37 -21.50
N GLU A 4 -10.05 23.03 -20.65
CA GLU A 4 -9.13 22.40 -19.71
C GLU A 4 -9.89 21.50 -18.71
N ASN A 5 -9.64 20.18 -18.78
CA ASN A 5 -10.01 19.19 -17.76
C ASN A 5 -9.17 19.41 -16.49
N THR A 6 -9.45 20.48 -15.75
CA THR A 6 -8.84 20.77 -14.44
C THR A 6 -9.23 19.74 -13.37
N ASN A 7 -10.29 18.96 -13.59
CA ASN A 7 -10.72 17.89 -12.68
C ASN A 7 -9.89 16.60 -12.81
N ASP A 8 -9.18 16.37 -13.92
CA ASP A 8 -8.45 15.12 -14.15
C ASP A 8 -7.11 15.04 -13.41
N SER A 9 -6.49 16.16 -13.06
CA SER A 9 -5.14 16.15 -12.48
C SER A 9 -5.13 15.86 -10.97
N THR A 10 -6.15 16.29 -10.22
CA THR A 10 -6.06 16.31 -8.75
C THR A 10 -6.11 14.90 -8.15
N PHE A 11 -6.92 13.99 -8.70
CA PHE A 11 -7.04 12.63 -8.17
C PHE A 11 -5.80 11.77 -8.47
N THR A 12 -4.98 12.14 -9.45
CA THR A 12 -3.75 11.40 -9.81
C THR A 12 -2.71 11.39 -8.68
N THR A 13 -2.86 12.30 -7.71
CA THR A 13 -2.12 12.33 -6.45
C THR A 13 -2.25 11.01 -5.68
N PHE A 14 -3.47 10.47 -5.60
CA PHE A 14 -3.76 9.25 -4.84
C PHE A 14 -3.96 8.02 -5.73
N PHE A 15 -4.20 8.20 -7.03
CA PHE A 15 -4.49 7.12 -7.96
C PHE A 15 -3.53 7.12 -9.15
N SER A 16 -3.09 5.94 -9.56
CA SER A 16 -2.45 5.73 -10.86
C SER A 16 -3.49 5.25 -11.87
N GLU A 17 -3.46 5.78 -13.08
CA GLU A 17 -4.27 5.29 -14.19
C GLU A 17 -3.54 4.15 -14.91
N SER A 18 -4.21 3.01 -15.05
CA SER A 18 -3.78 1.91 -15.90
C SER A 18 -4.19 2.19 -17.35
N GLY A 19 -3.44 1.69 -18.33
CA GLY A 19 -3.81 1.79 -19.76
C GLY A 19 -5.16 1.16 -20.13
N SER A 20 -5.83 0.47 -19.20
CA SER A 20 -7.20 -0.01 -19.31
C SER A 20 -8.28 1.00 -18.85
N GLY A 21 -7.89 2.25 -18.51
CA GLY A 21 -8.77 3.27 -17.96
C GLY A 21 -9.17 3.02 -16.49
N ARG A 22 -8.43 2.16 -15.79
CA ARG A 22 -8.68 1.84 -14.37
C ARG A 22 -7.81 2.69 -13.45
N TYR A 23 -8.42 3.23 -12.41
CA TYR A 23 -7.72 3.93 -11.34
C TYR A 23 -7.38 2.97 -10.21
N VAL A 24 -6.08 2.83 -9.93
CA VAL A 24 -5.53 1.99 -8.86
C VAL A 24 -4.95 2.90 -7.78
N PRO A 25 -5.30 2.73 -6.50
CA PRO A 25 -4.74 3.53 -5.43
C PRO A 25 -3.21 3.40 -5.35
N ARG A 26 -2.52 4.50 -5.05
CA ARG A 26 -1.10 4.53 -4.68
C ARG A 26 -0.95 4.17 -3.20
N ALA A 27 -1.40 2.98 -2.82
CA ALA A 27 -1.39 2.49 -1.46
C ALA A 27 -0.66 1.15 -1.37
N ILE A 28 -0.06 0.86 -0.22
CA ILE A 28 0.52 -0.44 0.11
C ILE A 28 -0.05 -0.84 1.47
N MET A 29 -0.57 -2.05 1.55
CA MET A 29 -1.07 -2.69 2.77
C MET A 29 -0.03 -3.70 3.20
N VAL A 30 0.43 -3.57 4.44
CA VAL A 30 1.45 -4.44 5.03
C VAL A 30 0.93 -4.93 6.37
N ASP A 31 0.93 -6.23 6.55
CA ASP A 31 0.64 -6.85 7.84
C ASP A 31 1.52 -8.10 8.03
N LEU A 32 1.88 -8.41 9.27
CA LEU A 32 2.69 -9.58 9.59
C LEU A 32 1.85 -10.87 9.61
N GLU A 33 0.53 -10.74 9.71
CA GLU A 33 -0.42 -11.82 9.44
C GLU A 33 -1.36 -11.48 8.27
N SER A 34 -2.02 -12.48 7.70
CA SER A 34 -2.81 -12.28 6.48
C SER A 34 -4.27 -11.90 6.70
N SER A 35 -4.80 -12.07 7.92
CA SER A 35 -6.24 -12.06 8.18
C SER A 35 -6.93 -10.78 7.69
N VAL A 36 -6.43 -9.61 8.10
CA VAL A 36 -6.99 -8.29 7.78
C VAL A 36 -6.86 -7.98 6.29
N VAL A 37 -5.72 -8.32 5.68
CA VAL A 37 -5.48 -8.07 4.25
C VAL A 37 -6.31 -9.02 3.38
N ASP A 38 -6.55 -10.24 3.83
CA ASP A 38 -7.38 -11.23 3.11
C ASP A 38 -8.86 -10.80 3.05
N GLU A 39 -9.36 -10.08 4.05
CA GLU A 39 -10.67 -9.43 3.98
C GLU A 39 -10.76 -8.40 2.84
N ILE A 40 -9.67 -7.65 2.60
CA ILE A 40 -9.60 -6.70 1.49
C ILE A 40 -9.55 -7.43 0.15
N ARG A 41 -8.80 -8.53 0.07
CA ARG A 41 -8.69 -9.38 -1.13
C ARG A 41 -10.00 -10.05 -1.51
N THR A 42 -10.91 -10.25 -0.56
CA THR A 42 -12.19 -10.94 -0.79
C THR A 42 -13.40 -10.01 -0.74
N GLY A 43 -13.24 -8.82 -0.17
CA GLY A 43 -14.30 -7.85 0.08
C GLY A 43 -14.78 -7.07 -1.15
N MET A 44 -15.59 -6.05 -0.88
CA MET A 44 -16.24 -5.22 -1.91
C MET A 44 -15.24 -4.56 -2.87
N TYR A 45 -14.08 -4.14 -2.36
CA TYR A 45 -13.05 -3.42 -3.10
C TYR A 45 -11.90 -4.31 -3.61
N LYS A 46 -12.08 -5.64 -3.68
CA LYS A 46 -11.03 -6.58 -4.12
C LYS A 46 -10.42 -6.31 -5.50
N LYS A 47 -11.10 -5.57 -6.37
CA LYS A 47 -10.63 -5.20 -7.71
C LYS A 47 -9.98 -3.81 -7.76
N LEU A 48 -10.02 -3.06 -6.66
CA LEU A 48 -9.52 -1.69 -6.58
C LEU A 48 -8.00 -1.66 -6.39
N PHE A 49 -7.49 -2.50 -5.50
CA PHE A 49 -6.05 -2.58 -5.18
C PHE A 49 -5.33 -3.57 -6.08
N HIS A 50 -4.08 -3.27 -6.39
CA HIS A 50 -3.24 -4.22 -7.10
C HIS A 50 -2.76 -5.33 -6.13
N PRO A 51 -2.79 -6.62 -6.49
CA PRO A 51 -2.35 -7.70 -5.59
C PRO A 51 -0.95 -7.50 -5.00
N ASP A 52 -0.01 -7.01 -5.82
CA ASP A 52 1.36 -6.67 -5.39
C ASP A 52 1.47 -5.57 -4.33
N GLN A 53 0.40 -4.80 -4.09
CA GLN A 53 0.34 -3.78 -3.03
C GLN A 53 -0.09 -4.37 -1.68
N MET A 54 -0.44 -5.66 -1.63
CA MET A 54 -0.92 -6.33 -0.43
C MET A 54 0.13 -7.36 0.04
N ILE A 55 0.92 -6.97 1.04
CA ILE A 55 2.04 -7.74 1.58
C ILE A 55 1.62 -8.32 2.94
N THR A 56 1.72 -9.64 3.09
CA THR A 56 1.29 -10.33 4.30
C THR A 56 2.35 -11.34 4.75
N GLY A 57 2.61 -11.41 6.04
CA GLY A 57 3.44 -12.44 6.64
C GLY A 57 2.63 -13.69 7.02
N LYS A 58 3.24 -14.54 7.85
CA LYS A 58 2.62 -15.77 8.38
C LYS A 58 2.54 -15.77 9.91
N GLU A 59 3.16 -14.81 10.56
CA GLU A 59 3.37 -14.79 12.01
C GLU A 59 3.17 -13.35 12.50
N ASP A 60 2.38 -13.15 13.54
CA ASP A 60 2.11 -11.83 14.08
C ASP A 60 3.28 -11.26 14.91
N ALA A 61 3.21 -9.98 15.28
CA ALA A 61 4.10 -9.41 16.29
C ALA A 61 3.65 -9.67 17.74
N ALA A 62 2.45 -10.23 17.97
CA ALA A 62 1.83 -10.43 19.29
C ALA A 62 1.90 -9.20 20.22
N ASN A 63 1.54 -8.01 19.70
CA ASN A 63 1.62 -6.73 20.41
C ASN A 63 3.02 -6.40 20.98
N ASN A 64 4.07 -6.98 20.41
CA ASN A 64 5.45 -6.75 20.83
C ASN A 64 6.21 -5.96 19.77
N TYR A 65 6.54 -4.71 20.09
CA TYR A 65 7.35 -3.83 19.23
C TYR A 65 8.67 -4.48 18.81
N ALA A 66 9.36 -5.19 19.71
CA ALA A 66 10.63 -5.80 19.37
C ALA A 66 10.46 -6.92 18.32
N ARG A 67 9.33 -7.63 18.33
CA ARG A 67 9.04 -8.63 17.31
C ARG A 67 8.77 -8.00 15.95
N GLY A 68 7.94 -6.95 15.89
CA GLY A 68 7.72 -6.25 14.64
C GLY A 68 8.99 -5.59 14.11
N HIS A 69 9.73 -4.88 14.96
CA HIS A 69 10.87 -4.09 14.50
C HIS A 69 12.14 -4.90 14.24
N TYR A 70 12.49 -5.86 15.10
CA TYR A 70 13.80 -6.52 15.04
C TYR A 70 13.78 -7.95 14.51
N THR A 71 12.66 -8.68 14.65
CA THR A 71 12.61 -10.11 14.29
C THR A 71 11.69 -10.41 13.12
N VAL A 72 10.38 -10.40 13.33
CA VAL A 72 9.39 -10.85 12.34
C VAL A 72 9.27 -9.84 11.20
N GLY A 73 9.19 -8.54 11.50
CA GLY A 73 9.11 -7.53 10.44
C GLY A 73 10.38 -7.37 9.62
N LYS A 74 11.53 -7.87 10.11
CA LYS A 74 12.77 -7.94 9.32
C LYS A 74 12.62 -8.85 8.11
N GLU A 75 11.74 -9.85 8.16
CA GLU A 75 11.49 -10.74 7.03
C GLU A 75 10.67 -10.06 5.92
N LEU A 76 9.87 -9.03 6.27
CA LEU A 76 8.96 -8.35 5.34
C LEU A 76 9.47 -6.98 4.86
N ILE A 77 10.44 -6.38 5.55
CA ILE A 77 10.87 -5.00 5.26
C ILE A 77 11.44 -4.84 3.85
N ASP A 78 12.28 -5.77 3.39
CA ASP A 78 12.90 -5.69 2.07
C ASP A 78 11.85 -5.75 0.96
N GLN A 79 10.90 -6.69 1.07
CA GLN A 79 9.76 -6.78 0.14
C GLN A 79 8.92 -5.50 0.18
N THR A 80 8.70 -4.94 1.36
CA THR A 80 7.93 -3.70 1.53
C THR A 80 8.61 -2.52 0.85
N MET A 81 9.91 -2.36 1.08
CA MET A 81 10.72 -1.31 0.47
C MET A 81 10.77 -1.43 -1.05
N ASP A 82 10.86 -2.64 -1.59
CA ASP A 82 10.77 -2.88 -3.03
C ASP A 82 9.43 -2.44 -3.62
N ARG A 83 8.31 -2.67 -2.93
CA ARG A 83 6.99 -2.21 -3.38
C ARG A 83 6.84 -0.70 -3.27
N VAL A 84 7.32 -0.09 -2.19
CA VAL A 84 7.37 1.36 -2.01
C VAL A 84 8.15 2.01 -3.15
N LYS A 85 9.33 1.47 -3.46
CA LYS A 85 10.18 1.97 -4.55
C LYS A 85 9.47 1.90 -5.90
N ARG A 86 8.83 0.78 -6.23
CA ARG A 86 8.08 0.65 -7.50
C ARG A 86 6.96 1.68 -7.63
N LEU A 87 6.24 1.98 -6.54
CA LEU A 87 5.21 3.03 -6.57
C LEU A 87 5.81 4.43 -6.69
N ALA A 88 6.92 4.68 -6.00
CA ALA A 88 7.65 5.95 -6.09
C ALA A 88 8.21 6.21 -7.50
N ASP A 89 8.79 5.20 -8.14
CA ASP A 89 9.33 5.28 -9.50
C ASP A 89 8.22 5.56 -10.54
N ASN A 90 6.97 5.17 -10.24
CA ASN A 90 5.78 5.44 -11.04
C ASN A 90 5.12 6.81 -10.76
N CYS A 91 5.78 7.68 -9.99
CA CYS A 91 5.32 9.04 -9.71
C CYS A 91 6.16 10.05 -10.50
N ASN A 92 5.52 11.00 -11.18
CA ASN A 92 6.21 12.11 -11.86
C ASN A 92 6.84 13.12 -10.86
N GLY A 93 6.34 13.15 -9.63
CA GLY A 93 6.83 14.04 -8.57
C GLY A 93 6.29 13.59 -7.21
N LEU A 94 6.93 12.60 -6.59
CA LEU A 94 6.54 12.11 -5.27
C LEU A 94 6.74 13.21 -4.21
N GLN A 95 5.66 13.56 -3.51
CA GLN A 95 5.71 14.57 -2.43
C GLN A 95 6.06 13.96 -1.08
N GLY A 96 5.63 12.73 -0.80
CA GLY A 96 5.84 12.07 0.48
C GLY A 96 4.95 10.85 0.67
N PHE A 97 4.82 10.43 1.93
CA PHE A 97 4.07 9.24 2.32
C PHE A 97 3.06 9.58 3.41
N LEU A 98 1.89 8.93 3.36
CA LEU A 98 0.95 8.87 4.48
C LEU A 98 1.05 7.47 5.08
N VAL A 99 1.52 7.39 6.32
CA VAL A 99 1.68 6.11 7.04
C VAL A 99 0.57 5.97 8.06
N PHE A 100 -0.26 4.94 7.91
CA PHE A 100 -1.34 4.62 8.83
C PHE A 100 -0.93 3.40 9.64
N HIS A 101 -0.79 3.57 10.95
CA HIS A 101 -0.48 2.48 11.87
C HIS A 101 -1.05 2.79 13.26
N SER A 102 -1.16 1.77 14.11
CA SER A 102 -1.53 1.95 15.51
C SER A 102 -0.29 2.24 16.37
N PHE A 103 -0.49 2.88 17.52
CA PHE A 103 0.59 3.05 18.51
C PHE A 103 0.76 1.84 19.44
N GLY A 104 -0.32 1.08 19.68
CA GLY A 104 -0.35 -0.02 20.66
C GLY A 104 -0.07 -1.40 20.07
N GLY A 105 -0.05 -1.54 18.74
CA GLY A 105 0.27 -2.79 18.06
C GLY A 105 1.76 -3.10 18.04
N GLY A 106 2.09 -4.33 17.62
CA GLY A 106 3.48 -4.76 17.47
C GLY A 106 4.03 -4.67 16.05
N THR A 107 3.16 -4.80 15.04
CA THR A 107 3.47 -4.64 13.61
C THR A 107 3.71 -3.18 13.27
#